data_AF-A0A9P7X1R8-F1
#
_entry.id   AF-A0A9P7X1R8-F1
#
_cell.length_a   1.000
_cell.length_b   1.000
_cell.length_c   1.000
_cell.angle_alpha   90.00
_cell.angle_beta   90.00
_cell.angle_gamma   90.00
#
_symmetry.space_group_name_H-M   'P 1'
#
loop_
_entity.id
_entity.type
_entity.pdbx_description
1 polymer ?
#
loop_
_entity_poly.entity_id
_entity_poly.type
_entity_poly.pdbx_seq_one_letter_code
_entity_poly.pdbx_strand_id
1 'polypeptide(L)'
;MEVVRAITSQQWLLAGDTYYCSSQVWDSRLSDTFLCDRVLPLVDYVVSSGSLRKMLGWQTLPFDILQRQYLAVLPAITPPSTADMERMTRIIQELTHRFDNKKCTENDLRSLAQALDGKAWVPVSDGHYLSPHRTILQHADLGSCFHQVSHAFVADPRAARFFRAMGIPDRPSHEALYIELDDISFKLEKNDIDGHAKRNLISTSLKILREVFRHESSAPQHLDRSRILIPTSSNVLNPIDSTFFNDLGSDITGDEDIALAHPDISASLAETMGLVRRRTIYPEAYS
;
A
#
# COMPACT_ATOMS: atom_id res chain seq x y z
N MET A 1 43.81 -7.48 -19.13
CA MET A 1 42.35 -7.72 -18.92
C MET A 1 41.98 -9.20 -18.96
N GLU A 2 42.65 -10.05 -19.76
CA GLU A 2 42.33 -11.48 -19.85
C GLU A 2 42.44 -12.24 -18.52
N VAL A 3 43.46 -11.95 -17.71
CA VAL A 3 43.63 -12.59 -16.39
C VAL A 3 42.45 -12.30 -15.45
N VAL A 4 41.96 -11.06 -15.43
CA VAL A 4 40.80 -10.69 -14.61
C VAL A 4 39.56 -11.44 -15.09
N ARG A 5 39.34 -11.52 -16.41
CA ARG A 5 38.23 -12.26 -17.00
C ARG A 5 38.31 -13.76 -16.69
N ALA A 6 39.51 -14.34 -16.74
CA ALA A 6 39.72 -15.74 -16.38
C ALA A 6 39.38 -15.99 -14.90
N ILE A 7 39.85 -15.12 -14.00
CA ILE A 7 39.56 -15.23 -12.57
C ILE A 7 38.06 -15.06 -12.27
N THR A 8 37.36 -14.15 -12.94
CA THR A 8 35.93 -13.93 -12.64
C THR A 8 35.00 -14.97 -13.27
N SER A 9 35.43 -15.63 -14.36
CA SER A 9 34.62 -16.65 -15.06
C SER A 9 34.88 -18.08 -14.58
N GLN A 10 36.02 -18.34 -13.94
CA GLN A 10 36.31 -19.67 -13.40
C GLN A 10 35.59 -19.91 -12.08
N GLN A 11 35.18 -21.17 -11.86
CA GLN A 11 34.64 -21.63 -10.59
C GLN A 11 35.78 -22.05 -9.67
N TRP A 12 36.16 -21.17 -8.75
CA TRP A 12 37.26 -21.42 -7.81
C TRP A 12 36.97 -20.90 -6.39
N LEU A 13 35.87 -20.16 -6.21
CA LEU A 13 35.46 -19.65 -4.91
C LEU A 13 34.60 -20.71 -4.22
N LEU A 14 35.06 -21.20 -3.08
CA LEU A 14 34.38 -22.23 -2.30
C LEU A 14 33.34 -21.59 -1.37
N ALA A 15 32.09 -22.04 -1.47
CA ALA A 15 31.02 -21.72 -0.52
C ALA A 15 30.28 -23.01 -0.15
N GLY A 16 30.38 -23.43 1.12
CA GLY A 16 30.03 -24.80 1.52
C GLY A 16 30.91 -25.82 0.79
N ASP A 17 30.29 -26.80 0.14
CA ASP A 17 30.98 -27.90 -0.56
C ASP A 17 31.05 -27.72 -2.09
N THR A 18 30.78 -26.51 -2.61
CA THR A 18 30.69 -26.25 -4.06
C THR A 18 31.52 -25.04 -4.48
N TYR A 19 32.11 -25.10 -5.67
CA TYR A 19 32.87 -24.01 -6.28
C TYR A 19 31.99 -23.16 -7.19
N TYR A 20 32.12 -21.85 -7.06
CA TYR A 20 31.34 -20.85 -7.78
C TYR A 20 32.25 -19.84 -8.49
N CYS A 21 31.71 -19.17 -9.50
CA CYS A 21 32.35 -17.99 -10.08
C CYS A 21 32.06 -16.74 -9.23
N SER A 22 32.81 -15.65 -9.42
CA SER A 22 32.71 -14.48 -8.53
C SER A 22 31.35 -13.79 -8.56
N SER A 23 30.62 -13.88 -9.67
CA SER A 23 29.26 -13.34 -9.79
C SER A 23 28.17 -14.18 -9.10
N GLN A 24 28.50 -15.41 -8.68
CA GLN A 24 27.55 -16.36 -8.10
C GLN A 24 27.65 -16.48 -6.59
N VAL A 25 28.61 -15.81 -5.96
CA VAL A 25 28.82 -15.82 -4.52
C VAL A 25 29.03 -14.41 -4.01
N TRP A 26 28.80 -14.24 -2.71
CA TRP A 26 29.10 -13.00 -2.02
C TRP A 26 30.00 -13.26 -0.82
N ASP A 27 30.71 -12.23 -0.34
CA ASP A 27 31.49 -12.37 0.87
C ASP A 27 30.64 -12.18 2.12
N SER A 28 30.94 -12.94 3.18
CA SER A 28 30.18 -13.01 4.43
C SER A 28 30.30 -11.76 5.33
N ARG A 29 30.48 -10.56 4.74
CA ARG A 29 30.45 -9.31 5.52
C ARG A 29 29.08 -9.11 6.13
N LEU A 30 29.04 -9.01 7.47
CA LEU A 30 27.83 -8.95 8.28
C LEU A 30 26.85 -7.83 7.89
N SER A 31 27.34 -6.69 7.38
CA SER A 31 26.46 -5.53 7.10
C SER A 31 25.57 -5.74 5.89
N ASP A 32 26.07 -6.45 4.87
CA ASP A 32 25.42 -6.53 3.55
C ASP A 32 24.85 -7.93 3.30
N THR A 33 25.10 -8.87 4.20
CA THR A 33 24.69 -10.27 4.04
C THR A 33 23.18 -10.39 3.88
N PHE A 34 22.42 -9.64 4.69
CA PHE A 34 20.96 -9.58 4.62
C PHE A 34 20.39 -9.14 3.27
N LEU A 35 21.21 -8.53 2.42
CA LEU A 35 20.84 -8.05 1.09
C LEU A 35 20.98 -9.13 0.01
N CYS A 36 21.59 -10.29 0.30
CA CYS A 36 21.78 -11.34 -0.69
C CYS A 36 21.83 -12.79 -0.15
N ASP A 37 21.77 -12.99 1.17
CA ASP A 37 21.91 -14.31 1.83
C ASP A 37 20.85 -15.35 1.43
N ARG A 38 19.71 -14.93 0.83
CA ARG A 38 18.69 -15.86 0.33
C ARG A 38 18.90 -16.28 -1.11
N VAL A 39 19.77 -15.59 -1.86
CA VAL A 39 19.91 -15.78 -3.31
C VAL A 39 21.34 -16.00 -3.78
N LEU A 40 22.33 -15.69 -2.94
CA LEU A 40 23.74 -15.96 -3.18
C LEU A 40 24.30 -16.79 -2.01
N PRO A 41 25.01 -17.90 -2.30
CA PRO A 41 25.87 -18.53 -1.31
C PRO A 41 26.94 -17.55 -0.82
N LEU A 42 27.29 -17.68 0.45
CA LEU A 42 28.29 -16.84 1.11
C LEU A 42 29.59 -17.60 1.22
N VAL A 43 30.72 -16.96 0.93
CA VAL A 43 32.03 -17.53 1.22
C VAL A 43 32.38 -17.36 2.70
N ASP A 44 33.05 -18.37 3.29
CA ASP A 44 33.39 -18.40 4.72
C ASP A 44 34.60 -17.52 5.10
N TYR A 45 34.98 -16.59 4.22
CA TYR A 45 36.08 -15.66 4.43
C TYR A 45 35.71 -14.24 3.98
N VAL A 46 36.37 -13.26 4.58
CA VAL A 46 36.17 -11.85 4.24
C VAL A 46 37.34 -11.36 3.39
N VAL A 47 37.02 -10.85 2.20
CA VAL A 47 38.03 -10.20 1.35
C VAL A 47 38.22 -8.76 1.83
N SER A 48 39.35 -8.50 2.50
CA SER A 48 39.72 -7.18 3.03
C SER A 48 40.21 -6.22 1.94
N SER A 49 40.87 -6.73 0.89
CA SER A 49 41.43 -5.93 -0.21
C SER A 49 40.34 -5.32 -1.10
N GLY A 50 40.20 -3.99 -1.10
CA GLY A 50 39.26 -3.27 -1.96
C GLY A 50 39.51 -3.47 -3.45
N SER A 51 40.77 -3.61 -3.87
CA SER A 51 41.13 -3.90 -5.27
C SER A 51 40.71 -5.29 -5.71
N LEU A 52 40.89 -6.30 -4.84
CA LEU A 52 40.43 -7.66 -5.14
C LEU A 52 38.90 -7.70 -5.22
N ARG A 53 38.18 -7.04 -4.29
CA ARG A 53 36.72 -6.90 -4.39
C ARG A 53 36.29 -6.26 -5.70
N LYS A 54 36.99 -5.21 -6.13
CA LYS A 54 36.74 -4.58 -7.44
C LYS A 54 36.86 -5.57 -8.58
N MET A 55 37.93 -6.36 -8.57
CA MET A 55 38.16 -7.39 -9.58
C MET A 55 37.07 -8.47 -9.57
N LEU A 56 36.60 -8.88 -8.38
CA LEU A 56 35.55 -9.89 -8.22
C LEU A 56 34.12 -9.36 -8.50
N GLY A 57 33.95 -8.03 -8.59
CA GLY A 57 32.64 -7.39 -8.71
C GLY A 57 31.91 -7.19 -7.38
N TRP A 58 32.60 -7.35 -6.24
CA TRP A 58 32.02 -7.28 -4.89
C TRP A 58 32.08 -5.89 -4.24
N GLN A 59 32.25 -4.82 -5.02
CA GLN A 59 32.23 -3.46 -4.48
C GLN A 59 30.82 -3.01 -4.13
N THR A 60 29.84 -3.40 -4.94
CA THR A 60 28.43 -3.04 -4.77
C THR A 60 27.61 -4.21 -5.27
N LEU A 61 26.61 -4.62 -4.47
CA LEU A 61 25.72 -5.69 -4.87
C LEU A 61 24.97 -5.30 -6.16
N PRO A 62 24.90 -6.14 -7.20
CA PRO A 62 24.10 -5.83 -8.38
C PRO A 62 22.61 -5.61 -8.06
N PHE A 63 21.91 -4.79 -8.86
CA PHE A 63 20.49 -4.51 -8.64
C PHE A 63 19.61 -5.74 -8.81
N ASP A 64 19.91 -6.60 -9.79
CA ASP A 64 19.17 -7.86 -10.02
C ASP A 64 19.25 -8.80 -8.81
N ILE A 65 20.37 -8.77 -8.06
CA ILE A 65 20.53 -9.54 -6.82
C ILE A 65 19.64 -8.96 -5.73
N LEU A 66 19.61 -7.63 -5.55
CA LEU A 66 18.71 -6.99 -4.59
C LEU A 66 17.25 -7.29 -4.91
N GLN A 67 16.86 -7.21 -6.18
CA GLN A 67 15.52 -7.55 -6.62
C GLN A 67 15.19 -9.01 -6.31
N ARG A 68 16.07 -9.96 -6.66
CA ARG A 68 15.89 -11.38 -6.34
C ARG A 68 15.83 -11.63 -4.84
N GLN A 69 16.72 -11.02 -4.06
CA GLN A 69 16.70 -11.11 -2.61
C GLN A 69 15.37 -10.61 -2.07
N TYR A 70 14.89 -9.45 -2.53
CA TYR A 70 13.64 -8.90 -2.04
C TYR A 70 12.50 -9.90 -2.26
N LEU A 71 12.40 -10.43 -3.47
CA LEU A 71 11.39 -11.43 -3.82
C LEU A 71 11.53 -12.73 -3.00
N ALA A 72 12.75 -13.13 -2.65
CA ALA A 72 13.01 -14.32 -1.84
C ALA A 72 12.71 -14.11 -0.34
N VAL A 73 12.80 -12.88 0.15
CA VAL A 73 12.47 -12.52 1.55
C VAL A 73 10.98 -12.24 1.73
N LEU A 74 10.25 -11.88 0.65
CA LEU A 74 8.82 -11.70 0.74
C LEU A 74 8.15 -12.95 1.32
N PRO A 75 7.34 -12.80 2.39
CA PRO A 75 6.80 -13.94 3.10
C PRO A 75 5.93 -14.80 2.17
N ALA A 76 6.28 -16.09 2.04
CA ALA A 76 5.33 -17.10 1.59
C ALA A 76 4.28 -17.45 2.67
N ILE A 77 4.57 -17.09 3.93
CA ILE A 77 3.79 -17.44 5.13
C ILE A 77 3.45 -16.16 5.90
N THR A 78 2.18 -15.97 6.25
CA THR A 78 1.70 -14.88 7.10
C THR A 78 1.45 -15.43 8.50
N PRO A 79 2.03 -14.88 9.58
CA PRO A 79 2.86 -13.65 9.66
C PRO A 79 4.37 -13.88 9.39
N PRO A 80 5.11 -12.85 8.92
CA PRO A 80 6.56 -12.91 8.70
C PRO A 80 7.34 -13.01 10.02
N SER A 81 8.52 -13.65 9.97
CA SER A 81 9.44 -13.65 11.12
C SER A 81 10.06 -12.26 11.33
N THR A 82 10.44 -11.92 12.57
CA THR A 82 11.13 -10.65 12.88
C THR A 82 12.38 -10.45 12.04
N ALA A 83 13.13 -11.53 11.75
CA ALA A 83 14.32 -11.48 10.93
C ALA A 83 14.01 -11.16 9.45
N ASP A 84 12.89 -11.65 8.92
CA ASP A 84 12.49 -11.34 7.54
C ASP A 84 11.96 -9.90 7.43
N MET A 85 11.26 -9.39 8.46
CA MET A 85 10.88 -7.97 8.54
C MET A 85 12.09 -7.05 8.57
N GLU A 86 13.11 -7.38 9.36
CA GLU A 86 14.36 -6.62 9.37
C GLU A 86 15.04 -6.66 7.99
N ARG A 87 15.14 -7.83 7.36
CA ARG A 87 15.71 -7.97 6.00
C ARG A 87 14.97 -7.10 4.99
N MET A 88 13.63 -7.18 4.93
CA MET A 88 12.83 -6.35 4.01
C MET A 88 13.09 -4.87 4.24
N THR A 89 13.13 -4.45 5.51
CA THR A 89 13.42 -3.06 5.88
C THR A 89 14.80 -2.61 5.37
N ARG A 90 15.84 -3.44 5.55
CA ARG A 90 17.20 -3.16 5.05
C ARG A 90 17.25 -3.09 3.52
N ILE A 91 16.53 -3.97 2.83
CA ILE A 91 16.46 -3.98 1.37
C ILE A 91 15.80 -2.70 0.86
N ILE A 92 14.66 -2.29 1.44
CA ILE A 92 13.98 -1.03 1.08
C ILE A 92 14.88 0.18 1.32
N GLN A 93 15.61 0.19 2.45
CA GLN A 93 16.57 1.26 2.76
C GLN A 93 17.69 1.34 1.71
N GLU A 94 18.26 0.20 1.30
CA GLU A 94 19.31 0.17 0.28
C GLU A 94 18.77 0.57 -1.11
N LEU A 95 17.57 0.12 -1.49
CA LEU A 95 16.90 0.53 -2.73
C LEU A 95 16.61 2.03 -2.75
N THR A 96 16.11 2.57 -1.65
CA THR A 96 15.89 4.02 -1.45
C THR A 96 17.20 4.79 -1.61
N HIS A 97 18.27 4.32 -0.97
CA HIS A 97 19.58 4.94 -1.04
C HIS A 97 20.15 4.93 -2.47
N ARG A 98 19.97 3.83 -3.22
CA ARG A 98 20.40 3.75 -4.63
C ARG A 98 19.59 4.64 -5.56
N PHE A 99 18.27 4.69 -5.34
CA PHE A 99 17.37 5.56 -6.07
C PHE A 99 17.77 7.03 -5.89
N ASP A 100 17.96 7.46 -4.64
CA ASP A 100 18.33 8.84 -4.31
C ASP A 100 19.68 9.26 -4.91
N ASN A 101 20.64 8.34 -4.93
CA ASN A 101 21.96 8.54 -5.52
C ASN A 101 22.03 8.31 -7.04
N LYS A 102 20.88 8.14 -7.73
CA LYS A 102 20.82 7.88 -9.19
C LYS A 102 21.61 6.65 -9.64
N LYS A 103 21.75 5.66 -8.74
CA LYS A 103 22.35 4.35 -9.04
C LYS A 103 21.32 3.30 -9.46
N CYS A 104 20.05 3.69 -9.47
CA CYS A 104 18.92 2.90 -9.96
C CYS A 104 18.32 3.64 -11.15
N THR A 105 18.17 2.97 -12.29
CA THR A 105 17.52 3.54 -13.47
C THR A 105 16.00 3.47 -13.34
N GLU A 106 15.28 4.23 -14.16
CA GLU A 106 13.81 4.11 -14.21
C GLU A 106 13.36 2.70 -14.65
N ASN A 107 14.13 2.06 -15.54
CA ASN A 107 13.86 0.68 -15.96
C ASN A 107 14.04 -0.32 -14.82
N ASP A 108 15.03 -0.10 -13.95
CA ASP A 108 15.25 -0.93 -12.75
C ASP A 108 14.04 -0.83 -11.80
N LEU A 109 13.54 0.39 -11.54
CA LEU A 109 12.35 0.60 -10.72
C LEU A 109 11.10 -0.02 -11.35
N ARG A 110 10.92 0.13 -12.67
CA ARG A 110 9.78 -0.48 -13.38
C ARG A 110 9.83 -2.00 -13.31
N SER A 111 11.01 -2.59 -13.53
CA SER A 111 11.25 -4.03 -13.36
C SER A 111 10.92 -4.50 -11.94
N LEU A 112 11.36 -3.74 -10.93
CA LEU A 112 11.08 -4.06 -9.54
C LEU A 112 9.59 -3.95 -9.22
N ALA A 113 8.93 -2.87 -9.63
CA ALA A 113 7.48 -2.66 -9.44
C ALA A 113 6.68 -3.80 -10.08
N GLN A 114 7.03 -4.20 -11.30
CA GLN A 114 6.41 -5.33 -11.98
C GLN A 114 6.63 -6.66 -11.24
N ALA A 115 7.84 -6.91 -10.72
CA ALA A 115 8.14 -8.16 -10.01
C ALA A 115 7.45 -8.26 -8.64
N LEU A 116 7.12 -7.10 -8.05
CA LEU A 116 6.42 -6.94 -6.78
C LEU A 116 4.90 -6.79 -6.95
N ASP A 117 4.40 -6.75 -8.18
CA ASP A 117 2.97 -6.57 -8.44
C ASP A 117 2.13 -7.69 -7.80
N GLY A 118 0.99 -7.31 -7.23
CA GLY A 118 0.11 -8.19 -6.46
C GLY A 118 0.69 -8.69 -5.12
N LYS A 119 1.93 -8.36 -4.76
CA LYS A 119 2.57 -8.83 -3.51
C LYS A 119 2.45 -7.82 -2.39
N ALA A 120 2.40 -8.32 -1.16
CA ALA A 120 2.43 -7.52 0.05
C ALA A 120 3.88 -7.20 0.44
N TRP A 121 4.40 -6.04 0.00
CA TRP A 121 5.79 -5.65 0.20
C TRP A 121 5.96 -4.29 0.86
N VAL A 122 4.89 -3.49 0.95
CA VAL A 122 4.95 -2.14 1.48
C VAL A 122 4.82 -2.19 2.99
N PRO A 123 5.83 -1.76 3.77
CA PRO A 123 5.76 -1.76 5.23
C PRO A 123 4.77 -0.69 5.71
N VAL A 124 3.88 -1.06 6.62
CA VAL A 124 2.90 -0.15 7.23
C VAL A 124 3.10 -0.07 8.75
N SER A 125 2.45 0.90 9.39
CA SER A 125 2.76 1.31 10.78
C SER A 125 2.46 0.25 11.86
N ASP A 126 1.62 -0.73 11.58
CA ASP A 126 1.27 -1.85 12.47
C ASP A 126 2.29 -3.01 12.43
N GLY A 127 3.38 -2.87 11.68
CA GLY A 127 4.44 -3.86 11.63
C GLY A 127 4.16 -5.02 10.67
N HIS A 128 3.17 -4.91 9.77
CA HIS A 128 3.02 -5.84 8.66
C HIS A 128 3.29 -5.19 7.30
N TYR A 129 3.14 -5.99 6.25
CA TYR A 129 3.36 -5.58 4.87
C TYR A 129 2.05 -5.70 4.11
N LEU A 130 1.76 -4.70 3.27
CA LEU A 130 0.56 -4.67 2.44
C LEU A 130 0.91 -4.49 0.97
N SER A 131 -0.08 -4.77 0.14
CA SER A 131 0.02 -4.53 -1.29
C SER A 131 -0.06 -3.03 -1.61
N PRO A 132 0.68 -2.54 -2.63
CA PRO A 132 0.68 -1.14 -3.04
C PRO A 132 -0.68 -0.46 -3.10
N HIS A 133 -1.70 -1.16 -3.63
CA HIS A 133 -3.04 -0.60 -3.83
C HIS A 133 -3.79 -0.26 -2.53
N ARG A 134 -3.37 -0.83 -1.38
CA ARG A 134 -3.95 -0.53 -0.05
C ARG A 134 -3.07 0.41 0.77
N THR A 135 -2.04 0.99 0.17
CA THR A 135 -1.07 1.81 0.89
C THR A 135 -1.00 3.23 0.36
N ILE A 136 -0.80 4.18 1.27
CA ILE A 136 -0.74 5.61 0.99
C ILE A 136 0.40 6.27 1.75
N LEU A 137 0.97 7.35 1.22
CA LEU A 137 2.07 8.05 1.89
C LEU A 137 1.58 9.02 2.97
N GLN A 138 0.46 9.71 2.72
CA GLN A 138 -0.13 10.63 3.67
C GLN A 138 -1.19 9.93 4.51
N HIS A 139 -1.27 10.29 5.79
CA HIS A 139 -2.31 9.79 6.66
C HIS A 139 -3.70 10.22 6.16
N ALA A 140 -4.60 9.26 6.05
CA ALA A 140 -6.02 9.45 5.82
C ALA A 140 -6.78 8.55 6.81
N ASP A 141 -7.79 9.10 7.50
CA ASP A 141 -8.62 8.32 8.40
C ASP A 141 -9.64 7.52 7.58
N LEU A 142 -9.22 6.38 7.05
CA LEU A 142 -9.98 5.52 6.12
C LEU A 142 -10.27 4.12 6.71
N GLY A 143 -10.22 4.00 8.05
CA GLY A 143 -10.41 2.73 8.72
C GLY A 143 -9.33 1.71 8.35
N SER A 144 -9.72 0.45 8.15
CA SER A 144 -8.82 -0.67 7.86
C SER A 144 -8.61 -0.94 6.37
N CYS A 145 -9.10 -0.09 5.47
CA CYS A 145 -9.03 -0.34 4.03
C CYS A 145 -7.71 0.16 3.43
N PHE A 146 -7.28 1.33 3.88
CA PHE A 146 -6.04 1.97 3.44
C PHE A 146 -5.13 2.21 4.63
N HIS A 147 -3.86 1.88 4.46
CA HIS A 147 -2.87 2.01 5.52
C HIS A 147 -1.76 2.95 5.09
N GLN A 148 -1.31 3.77 6.03
CA GLN A 148 -0.16 4.60 5.78
C GLN A 148 1.11 3.74 5.74
N VAL A 149 1.99 4.01 4.77
CA VAL A 149 3.36 3.50 4.80
C VAL A 149 3.98 3.83 6.17
N SER A 150 4.76 2.90 6.71
CA SER A 150 5.33 3.03 8.06
C SER A 150 6.00 4.39 8.25
N HIS A 151 5.72 5.01 9.40
CA HIS A 151 6.20 6.35 9.74
C HIS A 151 7.72 6.50 9.58
N ALA A 152 8.49 5.44 9.87
CA ALA A 152 9.94 5.43 9.71
C ALA A 152 10.40 5.74 8.27
N PHE A 153 9.60 5.34 7.28
CA PHE A 153 9.87 5.63 5.87
C PHE A 153 9.23 6.94 5.41
N VAL A 154 8.00 7.24 5.84
CA VAL A 154 7.33 8.49 5.44
C VAL A 154 8.07 9.73 5.96
N ALA A 155 8.71 9.63 7.14
CA ALA A 155 9.50 10.71 7.70
C ALA A 155 10.82 10.99 6.94
N ASP A 156 11.33 10.05 6.12
CA ASP A 156 12.49 10.29 5.25
C ASP A 156 12.00 10.73 3.85
N PRO A 157 12.26 11.99 3.41
CA PRO A 157 11.86 12.48 2.10
C PRO A 157 12.38 11.62 0.94
N ARG A 158 13.53 10.96 1.11
CA ARG A 158 14.12 10.08 0.08
C ARG A 158 13.29 8.82 -0.09
N ALA A 159 12.88 8.21 1.02
CA ALA A 159 12.01 7.05 1.02
C ALA A 159 10.62 7.40 0.47
N ALA A 160 10.04 8.53 0.88
CA ALA A 160 8.77 8.99 0.33
C ALA A 160 8.84 9.20 -1.20
N ARG A 161 9.93 9.75 -1.74
CA ARG A 161 10.14 9.83 -3.20
C ARG A 161 10.28 8.46 -3.85
N PHE A 162 11.01 7.54 -3.23
CA PHE A 162 11.15 6.17 -3.72
C PHE A 162 9.79 5.46 -3.80
N PHE A 163 8.98 5.49 -2.73
CA PHE A 163 7.65 4.87 -2.74
C PHE A 163 6.72 5.51 -3.78
N ARG A 164 6.78 6.84 -3.97
CA ARG A 164 6.03 7.51 -5.05
C ARG A 164 6.46 7.02 -6.44
N ALA A 165 7.77 6.85 -6.66
CA ALA A 165 8.29 6.29 -7.91
C ALA A 165 7.92 4.80 -8.11
N MET A 166 7.70 4.08 -7.02
CA MET A 166 7.17 2.70 -7.02
C MET A 166 5.64 2.62 -7.18
N GLY A 167 4.96 3.75 -7.38
CA GLY A 167 3.52 3.80 -7.63
C GLY A 167 2.65 3.92 -6.37
N ILE A 168 3.23 4.16 -5.19
CA ILE A 168 2.44 4.41 -3.98
C ILE A 168 1.94 5.86 -4.00
N PRO A 169 0.62 6.10 -4.03
CA PRO A 169 0.10 7.44 -4.12
C PRO A 169 0.17 8.15 -2.77
N ASP A 170 0.12 9.48 -2.80
CA ASP A 170 0.04 10.27 -1.58
C ASP A 170 -1.28 10.03 -0.82
N ARG A 171 -2.37 9.84 -1.57
CA ARG A 171 -3.76 9.64 -1.14
C ARG A 171 -4.41 8.60 -2.06
N PRO A 172 -5.47 7.89 -1.64
CA PRO A 172 -6.17 6.97 -2.53
C PRO A 172 -6.78 7.69 -3.73
N SER A 173 -6.85 7.02 -4.88
CA SER A 173 -7.62 7.54 -6.02
C SER A 173 -9.12 7.39 -5.77
N HIS A 174 -9.95 8.21 -6.43
CA HIS A 174 -11.41 8.04 -6.38
C HIS A 174 -11.83 6.64 -6.82
N GLU A 175 -11.20 6.09 -7.85
CA GLU A 175 -11.46 4.72 -8.30
C GLU A 175 -11.25 3.69 -7.20
N ALA A 176 -10.13 3.78 -6.46
CA ALA A 176 -9.86 2.88 -5.34
C ALA A 176 -10.88 3.03 -4.20
N LEU A 177 -11.34 4.26 -3.94
CA LEU A 177 -12.38 4.54 -2.94
C LEU A 177 -13.74 3.97 -3.37
N TYR A 178 -14.11 4.08 -4.65
CA TYR A 178 -15.36 3.50 -5.18
C TYR A 178 -15.35 1.98 -5.11
N ILE A 179 -14.25 1.34 -5.54
CA ILE A 179 -14.09 -0.12 -5.42
C ILE A 179 -14.27 -0.56 -3.96
N GLU A 180 -13.71 0.17 -2.99
CA GLU A 180 -13.87 -0.18 -1.58
C GLU A 180 -15.31 0.04 -1.08
N LEU A 181 -16.01 1.09 -1.53
CA LEU A 181 -17.43 1.27 -1.21
C LEU A 181 -18.29 0.12 -1.75
N ASP A 182 -18.04 -0.30 -2.99
CA ASP A 182 -18.72 -1.45 -3.61
C ASP A 182 -18.46 -2.74 -2.80
N ASP A 183 -17.20 -2.97 -2.42
CA ASP A 183 -16.79 -4.10 -1.57
C ASP A 183 -17.49 -4.08 -0.19
N ILE A 184 -17.63 -2.90 0.42
CA ILE A 184 -18.35 -2.74 1.68
C ILE A 184 -19.84 -3.03 1.47
N SER A 185 -20.45 -2.55 0.39
CA SER A 185 -21.86 -2.79 0.07
C SER A 185 -22.13 -4.29 -0.05
N PHE A 186 -21.31 -4.99 -0.84
CA PHE A 186 -21.41 -6.43 -1.01
C PHE A 186 -21.23 -7.21 0.30
N LYS A 187 -20.37 -6.74 1.21
CA LYS A 187 -20.24 -7.33 2.55
C LYS A 187 -21.52 -7.11 3.36
N LEU A 188 -22.04 -5.89 3.42
CA LEU A 188 -23.23 -5.55 4.22
C LEU A 188 -24.50 -6.32 3.81
N GLU A 189 -24.61 -6.74 2.55
CA GLU A 189 -25.72 -7.58 2.05
C GLU A 189 -25.69 -9.02 2.60
N LYS A 190 -24.56 -9.47 3.17
CA LYS A 190 -24.46 -10.81 3.74
C LYS A 190 -25.14 -10.87 5.11
N ASN A 191 -26.11 -11.77 5.24
CA ASN A 191 -26.92 -11.94 6.46
C ASN A 191 -26.14 -12.45 7.70
N ASP A 192 -24.90 -12.89 7.55
CA ASP A 192 -24.11 -13.54 8.60
C ASP A 192 -23.06 -12.62 9.26
N ILE A 193 -23.17 -11.31 9.03
CA ILE A 193 -22.25 -10.33 9.63
C ILE A 193 -22.78 -9.89 10.99
N ASP A 194 -21.95 -10.02 12.03
CA ASP A 194 -22.30 -9.56 13.37
C ASP A 194 -22.49 -8.03 13.42
N GLY A 195 -23.30 -7.56 14.38
CA GLY A 195 -23.65 -6.15 14.49
C GLY A 195 -22.47 -5.20 14.79
N HIS A 196 -21.33 -5.71 15.28
CA HIS A 196 -20.12 -4.90 15.48
C HIS A 196 -19.35 -4.73 14.17
N ALA A 197 -19.14 -5.82 13.42
CA ALA A 197 -18.57 -5.78 12.08
C ALA A 197 -19.41 -4.89 11.14
N LYS A 198 -20.74 -4.96 11.22
CA LYS A 198 -21.65 -4.09 10.45
C LYS A 198 -21.41 -2.60 10.75
N ARG A 199 -21.33 -2.23 12.04
CA ARG A 199 -21.02 -0.84 12.46
C ARG A 199 -19.65 -0.38 12.00
N ASN A 200 -18.63 -1.25 12.02
CA ASN A 200 -17.29 -0.91 11.55
C ASN A 200 -17.25 -0.66 10.03
N LEU A 201 -18.01 -1.44 9.25
CA LEU A 201 -18.17 -1.25 7.81
C LEU A 201 -18.85 0.08 7.50
N ILE A 202 -19.95 0.41 8.20
CA ILE A 202 -20.62 1.71 8.07
C ILE A 202 -19.68 2.86 8.44
N SER A 203 -18.99 2.76 9.58
CA SER A 203 -18.02 3.78 10.01
C SER A 203 -16.92 4.00 8.96
N THR A 204 -16.39 2.91 8.39
CA THR A 204 -15.39 2.95 7.32
C THR A 204 -15.96 3.58 6.04
N SER A 205 -17.19 3.25 5.64
CA SER A 205 -17.84 3.88 4.48
C SER A 205 -18.00 5.40 4.65
N LEU A 206 -18.37 5.87 5.85
CA LEU A 206 -18.47 7.30 6.15
C LEU A 206 -17.12 8.02 6.05
N LYS A 207 -16.06 7.36 6.50
CA LYS A 207 -14.68 7.85 6.38
C LYS A 207 -14.24 7.95 4.92
N ILE A 208 -14.54 6.94 4.12
CA ILE A 208 -14.28 6.95 2.67
C ILE A 208 -15.04 8.11 2.00
N LEU A 209 -16.32 8.30 2.30
CA LEU A 209 -17.09 9.42 1.76
C LEU A 209 -16.49 10.77 2.11
N ARG A 210 -16.07 10.99 3.37
CA ARG A 210 -15.40 12.24 3.75
C ARG A 210 -14.12 12.49 2.94
N GLU A 211 -13.38 11.43 2.60
CA GLU A 211 -12.17 11.56 1.78
C GLU A 211 -12.51 11.84 0.32
N VAL A 212 -13.52 11.17 -0.26
CA VAL A 212 -14.03 11.44 -1.61
C VAL A 212 -14.39 12.91 -1.78
N PHE A 213 -15.08 13.48 -0.78
CA PHE A 213 -15.57 14.86 -0.83
C PHE A 213 -14.59 15.91 -0.25
N ARG A 214 -13.38 15.52 0.15
CA ARG A 214 -12.41 16.39 0.84
C ARG A 214 -11.96 17.60 0.01
N HIS A 215 -11.84 17.46 -1.31
CA HIS A 215 -11.22 18.44 -2.20
C HIS A 215 -12.19 19.10 -3.18
N GLU A 216 -13.51 18.86 -3.05
CA GLU A 216 -14.52 19.35 -4.01
C GLU A 216 -14.80 20.85 -3.94
N SER A 217 -14.19 21.59 -3.01
CA SER A 217 -14.34 23.04 -2.94
C SER A 217 -13.80 23.80 -4.17
N SER A 218 -13.21 23.13 -5.17
CA SER A 218 -12.53 23.80 -6.30
C SER A 218 -12.99 23.43 -7.72
N ALA A 219 -13.70 22.33 -7.96
CA ALA A 219 -14.49 22.06 -9.19
C ALA A 219 -14.99 20.60 -9.21
N PRO A 220 -16.31 20.33 -9.33
CA PRO A 220 -16.89 18.98 -9.33
C PRO A 220 -16.72 18.21 -10.66
N GLN A 221 -15.73 18.52 -11.50
CA GLN A 221 -15.69 18.04 -12.89
C GLN A 221 -15.31 16.56 -13.07
N HIS A 222 -14.90 15.85 -12.02
CA HIS A 222 -14.38 14.47 -12.13
C HIS A 222 -15.02 13.47 -11.16
N LEU A 223 -16.06 13.86 -10.45
CA LEU A 223 -16.76 12.97 -9.52
C LEU A 223 -17.89 12.23 -10.26
N ASP A 224 -17.73 10.92 -10.44
CA ASP A 224 -18.80 10.07 -10.95
C ASP A 224 -19.81 9.78 -9.85
N ARG A 225 -20.80 10.67 -9.70
CA ARG A 225 -21.87 10.54 -8.71
C ARG A 225 -22.62 9.22 -8.80
N SER A 226 -22.73 8.62 -9.99
CA SER A 226 -23.48 7.38 -10.19
C SER A 226 -22.89 6.19 -9.45
N ARG A 227 -21.60 6.25 -9.08
CA ARG A 227 -20.88 5.22 -8.35
C ARG A 227 -20.80 5.48 -6.84
N ILE A 228 -21.37 6.58 -6.37
CA ILE A 228 -21.29 6.94 -4.95
C ILE A 228 -22.41 6.26 -4.18
N LEU A 229 -22.01 5.43 -3.23
CA LEU A 229 -22.89 4.75 -2.31
C LEU A 229 -22.88 5.45 -0.94
N ILE A 230 -24.06 5.76 -0.43
CA ILE A 230 -24.28 6.46 0.82
C ILE A 230 -24.81 5.46 1.86
N PRO A 231 -24.19 5.35 3.05
CA PRO A 231 -24.73 4.53 4.11
C PRO A 231 -26.07 5.11 4.57
N THR A 232 -27.03 4.22 4.80
CA THR A 232 -28.40 4.55 5.19
C THR A 232 -28.66 4.20 6.66
N SER A 233 -29.76 4.69 7.24
CA SER A 233 -30.21 4.33 8.60
C SER A 233 -30.45 2.83 8.77
N SER A 234 -30.77 2.10 7.69
CA SER A 234 -30.93 0.64 7.67
C SER A 234 -29.60 -0.13 7.65
N ASN A 235 -28.46 0.57 7.76
CA ASN A 235 -27.11 0.01 7.69
C ASN A 235 -26.84 -0.73 6.38
N VAL A 236 -27.35 -0.20 5.27
CA VAL A 236 -26.99 -0.61 3.90
C VAL A 236 -26.43 0.59 3.14
N LEU A 237 -25.69 0.33 2.08
CA LEU A 237 -25.17 1.34 1.17
C LEU A 237 -26.12 1.47 -0.02
N ASN A 238 -26.54 2.69 -0.34
CA ASN A 238 -27.51 2.96 -1.40
C ASN A 238 -27.00 4.08 -2.33
N PRO A 239 -27.31 4.08 -3.63
CA PRO A 239 -26.85 5.15 -4.53
C PRO A 239 -27.24 6.54 -4.05
N ILE A 240 -26.34 7.50 -4.26
CA ILE A 240 -26.50 8.90 -3.80
C ILE A 240 -27.80 9.53 -4.28
N ASP A 241 -28.22 9.26 -5.51
CA ASP A 241 -29.42 9.84 -6.13
C ASP A 241 -30.73 9.29 -5.54
N SER A 242 -30.65 8.17 -4.82
CA SER A 242 -31.78 7.52 -4.15
C SER A 242 -31.75 7.68 -2.63
N THR A 243 -30.85 8.50 -2.10
CA THR A 243 -30.64 8.67 -0.65
C THR A 243 -30.90 10.10 -0.21
N PHE A 244 -31.65 10.25 0.88
CA PHE A 244 -32.12 11.55 1.36
C PHE A 244 -31.54 11.91 2.72
N PHE A 245 -31.18 13.18 2.91
CA PHE A 245 -30.69 13.66 4.19
C PHE A 245 -31.85 13.92 5.17
N ASN A 246 -31.77 13.32 6.37
CA ASN A 246 -32.74 13.55 7.43
C ASN A 246 -32.42 14.84 8.21
N ASP A 247 -33.01 15.96 7.79
CA ASP A 247 -32.85 17.29 8.38
C ASP A 247 -33.88 17.61 9.49
N LEU A 248 -34.70 16.64 9.89
CA LEU A 248 -35.78 16.83 10.86
C LEU A 248 -35.38 16.50 12.30
N GLY A 249 -34.30 15.74 12.50
CA GLY A 249 -33.84 15.33 13.84
C GLY A 249 -34.74 14.27 14.50
N SER A 250 -34.11 13.27 15.13
CA SER A 250 -34.72 12.09 15.80
C SER A 250 -35.45 11.08 14.89
N ASP A 251 -35.60 9.84 15.40
CA ASP A 251 -36.01 8.57 14.77
C ASP A 251 -37.39 8.61 14.09
N ILE A 252 -37.55 9.42 13.05
CA ILE A 252 -38.65 9.24 12.12
C ILE A 252 -38.28 8.01 11.30
N THR A 253 -38.79 6.85 11.72
CA THR A 253 -38.82 5.64 10.90
C THR A 253 -39.31 6.06 9.51
N GLY A 254 -38.46 5.89 8.51
CA GLY A 254 -38.79 6.27 7.13
C GLY A 254 -40.05 5.53 6.68
N ASP A 255 -40.77 6.11 5.73
CA ASP A 255 -41.61 5.30 4.86
C ASP A 255 -40.71 4.19 4.28
N GLU A 256 -41.22 2.95 4.20
CA GLU A 256 -40.44 1.78 3.78
C GLU A 256 -39.74 1.97 2.43
N ASP A 257 -40.26 2.89 1.60
CA ASP A 257 -39.76 3.20 0.26
C ASP A 257 -38.64 4.27 0.22
N ILE A 258 -38.30 4.93 1.34
CA ILE A 258 -37.35 6.04 1.35
C ILE A 258 -36.07 5.67 2.09
N ALA A 259 -34.96 5.62 1.36
CA ALA A 259 -33.64 5.45 1.95
C ALA A 259 -33.14 6.76 2.57
N LEU A 260 -33.20 6.83 3.91
CA LEU A 260 -32.63 7.94 4.66
C LEU A 260 -31.14 7.71 4.91
N ALA A 261 -30.34 8.75 4.69
CA ALA A 261 -28.92 8.79 5.00
C ALA A 261 -28.67 8.43 6.48
N HIS A 262 -27.56 7.74 6.75
CA HIS A 262 -27.16 7.32 8.09
C HIS A 262 -27.02 8.55 9.02
N PRO A 263 -27.48 8.47 10.28
CA PRO A 263 -27.50 9.61 11.21
C PRO A 263 -26.13 10.25 11.48
N ASP A 264 -25.04 9.51 11.30
CA ASP A 264 -23.66 10.04 11.45
C ASP A 264 -23.18 10.90 10.26
N ILE A 265 -23.98 11.03 9.20
CA ILE A 265 -23.72 11.98 8.12
C ILE A 265 -24.06 13.38 8.63
N SER A 266 -23.07 14.25 8.72
CA SER A 266 -23.29 15.64 9.14
C SER A 266 -24.05 16.42 8.07
N ALA A 267 -24.77 17.47 8.49
CA ALA A 267 -25.43 18.38 7.55
C ALA A 267 -24.46 19.00 6.53
N SER A 268 -23.24 19.35 6.96
CA SER A 268 -22.19 19.87 6.08
C SER A 268 -21.72 18.86 5.03
N LEU A 269 -21.57 17.59 5.42
CA LEU A 269 -21.19 16.53 4.48
C LEU A 269 -22.35 16.25 3.52
N ALA A 270 -23.59 16.16 4.01
CA ALA A 270 -24.78 16.00 3.19
C ALA A 270 -24.93 17.11 2.14
N GLU A 271 -24.68 18.37 2.53
CA GLU A 271 -24.67 19.52 1.63
C GLU A 271 -23.56 19.44 0.59
N THR A 272 -22.34 19.06 1.02
CA THR A 272 -21.20 18.87 0.10
C THR A 272 -21.49 17.76 -0.92
N MET A 273 -22.14 16.69 -0.47
CA MET A 273 -22.59 15.59 -1.33
C MET A 273 -23.79 15.97 -2.21
N GLY A 274 -24.46 17.10 -1.96
CA GLY A 274 -25.67 17.49 -2.67
C GLY A 274 -26.86 16.56 -2.39
N LEU A 275 -26.97 16.00 -1.18
CA LEU A 275 -28.13 15.20 -0.79
C LEU A 275 -29.37 16.07 -0.68
N VAL A 276 -30.49 15.59 -1.23
CA VAL A 276 -31.78 16.26 -1.11
C VAL A 276 -32.26 16.15 0.34
N ARG A 277 -32.71 17.27 0.90
CA ARG A 277 -33.27 17.31 2.26
C ARG A 277 -34.68 16.74 2.26
N ARG A 278 -35.02 15.96 3.28
CA ARG A 278 -36.34 15.32 3.40
C ARG A 278 -37.49 16.33 3.36
N ARG A 279 -37.36 17.51 4.00
CA ARG A 279 -38.39 18.57 3.96
C ARG A 279 -38.77 19.03 2.56
N THR A 280 -37.87 18.92 1.59
CA THR A 280 -38.13 19.34 0.20
C THR A 280 -39.10 18.40 -0.51
N ILE A 281 -39.19 17.14 -0.07
CA ILE A 281 -40.01 16.10 -0.71
C ILE A 281 -41.44 16.11 -0.15
N TYR A 282 -41.59 16.41 1.15
CA TYR A 282 -42.88 16.45 1.85
C TYR A 282 -43.14 17.85 2.44
N PRO A 283 -43.37 18.88 1.61
CA PRO A 283 -43.68 20.22 2.14
C PRO A 283 -45.00 20.27 2.92
N GLU A 284 -45.96 19.40 2.58
CA GLU A 284 -47.31 19.40 3.14
C GLU A 284 -47.39 18.79 4.55
N ALA A 285 -46.44 17.92 4.93
CA ALA A 285 -46.44 17.29 6.24
C ALA A 285 -45.97 18.22 7.37
N TYR A 286 -45.51 19.44 7.04
CA TYR A 286 -44.86 20.36 7.98
C TYR A 286 -45.33 21.82 7.85
N SER A 287 -46.49 22.06 7.23
CA SER A 287 -47.21 23.35 7.27
C SER A 287 -48.14 23.41 8.47
#